data_AF-A0A1V5XTH0-F1
#
_entry.id   AF-A0A1V5XTH0-F1
#
_cell.length_a   1.000
_cell.length_b   1.000
_cell.length_c   1.000
_cell.angle_alpha   90.00
_cell.angle_beta   90.00
_cell.angle_gamma   90.00
#
_symmetry.space_group_name_H-M   'P 1'
#
loop_
_entity.id
_entity.type
_entity.pdbx_description
1 polymer ?
#
loop_
_entity_poly.entity_id
_entity_poly.type
_entity_poly.pdbx_seq_one_letter_code
_entity_poly.pdbx_strand_id
1 'polypeptide(L)'
;MESYWIPFVWLAFVGLLGGTAFKIVQMGRLASREKTVFPTLDAKHGARSVLHWLLPFGTRNMRLRPFFTVVSFAFHACLLITPLFVMGHAVLWQQSWGISWWSLPAPVADFMSLVVVAGGLFFILRRIAAPQVRNVTTWSDYAIVLLVIAPFVTGFVAHQGWLPSKHAIALHIASGIAWLLAIPFTRLAHMFWFVFSRAYMGSEFGAVRNARDW
;
A
#
# COMPACT_ATOMS: atom_id res chain seq x y z
N MET A 1 -16.58 -2.73 22.58
CA MET A 1 -16.28 -3.53 21.37
C MET A 1 -16.30 -4.98 21.78
N GLU A 2 -17.13 -5.79 21.15
CA GLU A 2 -17.32 -7.17 21.56
C GLU A 2 -15.99 -7.95 21.46
N SER A 3 -15.63 -8.66 22.53
CA SER A 3 -14.32 -9.28 22.75
C SER A 3 -13.89 -10.30 21.68
N TYR A 4 -14.83 -10.74 20.83
CA TYR A 4 -14.59 -11.78 19.84
C TYR A 4 -13.72 -11.36 18.65
N TRP A 5 -13.60 -10.07 18.33
CA TRP A 5 -12.73 -9.62 17.21
C TRP A 5 -11.25 -9.60 17.57
N ILE A 6 -10.91 -9.47 18.85
CA ILE A 6 -9.54 -9.28 19.33
C ILE A 6 -8.59 -10.38 18.84
N PRO A 7 -8.94 -11.69 18.95
CA PRO A 7 -8.08 -12.76 18.44
C PRO A 7 -7.81 -12.66 16.94
N PHE A 8 -8.79 -12.25 16.14
CA PHE A 8 -8.63 -12.14 14.69
C PHE A 8 -7.78 -10.94 14.28
N VAL A 9 -7.83 -9.85 15.03
CA VAL A 9 -6.95 -8.69 14.81
C VAL A 9 -5.50 -9.08 15.11
N TRP A 10 -5.25 -9.80 16.21
CA TRP A 10 -3.91 -10.33 16.50
C TRP A 10 -3.42 -11.32 15.46
N LEU A 11 -4.29 -12.21 14.99
CA LEU A 11 -3.97 -13.11 13.87
C LEU A 11 -3.58 -12.30 12.63
N ALA A 12 -4.28 -11.21 12.33
CA ALA A 12 -3.96 -10.32 11.22
C ALA A 12 -2.59 -9.65 11.37
N PHE A 13 -2.26 -9.14 12.57
CA PHE A 13 -0.95 -8.57 12.85
C PHE A 13 0.19 -9.59 12.77
N VAL A 14 -0.01 -10.79 13.34
CA VAL A 14 0.97 -11.88 13.25
C VAL A 14 1.16 -12.33 11.80
N GLY A 15 0.07 -12.47 11.04
CA GLY A 15 0.13 -12.81 9.62
C GLY A 15 0.83 -11.74 8.78
N LEU A 16 0.54 -10.46 9.03
CA LEU A 16 1.20 -9.33 8.37
C LEU A 16 2.70 -9.29 8.69
N LEU A 17 3.05 -9.22 9.97
CA LEU A 17 4.44 -9.06 10.42
C LEU A 17 5.27 -10.31 10.14
N GLY A 18 4.74 -11.49 10.51
CA GLY A 18 5.39 -12.77 10.28
C GLY A 18 5.51 -13.10 8.79
N GLY A 19 4.45 -12.87 8.01
CA GLY A 19 4.47 -13.06 6.55
C GLY A 19 5.47 -12.12 5.87
N THR A 20 5.52 -10.85 6.28
CA THR A 20 6.48 -9.86 5.75
C THR A 20 7.92 -10.26 6.10
N ALA A 21 8.19 -10.60 7.36
CA ALA A 21 9.51 -11.05 7.80
C ALA A 21 9.96 -12.30 7.04
N PHE A 22 9.08 -13.30 6.90
CA PHE A 22 9.34 -14.51 6.12
C PHE A 22 9.71 -14.18 4.67
N LYS A 23 8.93 -13.30 4.02
CA LYS A 23 9.19 -12.87 2.65
C LYS A 23 10.53 -12.16 2.50
N ILE A 24 10.85 -11.23 3.39
CA ILE A 24 12.13 -10.50 3.39
C ILE A 24 13.30 -11.48 3.55
N VAL A 25 13.22 -12.41 4.51
CA VAL A 25 14.28 -13.42 4.72
C VAL A 25 14.41 -14.34 3.50
N GLN A 26 13.30 -14.81 2.94
CA GLN A 26 13.31 -15.65 1.75
C GLN A 26 13.95 -14.93 0.56
N MET A 27 13.59 -13.67 0.32
CA MET A 27 14.14 -12.87 -0.77
C MET A 27 15.62 -12.56 -0.56
N GLY A 28 16.01 -12.22 0.67
CA GLY A 28 17.42 -12.01 1.02
C GLY A 28 18.26 -13.26 0.75
N ARG A 29 17.78 -14.45 1.14
CA ARG A 29 18.45 -15.72 0.85
C ARG A 29 18.57 -16.01 -0.64
N LEU A 30 17.54 -15.69 -1.43
CA LEU A 30 17.58 -15.85 -2.89
C LEU A 30 18.59 -14.88 -3.51
N ALA A 31 18.53 -13.61 -3.13
CA ALA A 31 19.46 -12.58 -3.57
C ALA A 31 20.92 -12.93 -3.24
N SER A 32 21.18 -13.62 -2.12
CA SER A 32 22.55 -14.03 -1.74
C SER A 32 23.10 -15.13 -2.64
N ARG A 33 22.24 -15.88 -3.32
CA ARG A 33 22.63 -16.90 -4.29
C ARG A 33 22.89 -16.30 -5.67
N GLU A 34 22.31 -15.13 -5.94
CA GLU A 34 22.49 -14.41 -7.20
C GLU A 34 23.78 -13.59 -7.19
N LYS A 35 24.66 -13.86 -8.16
CA LYS A 35 25.96 -13.18 -8.27
C LYS A 35 25.85 -11.72 -8.71
N THR A 36 24.68 -11.29 -9.16
CA THR A 36 24.45 -9.96 -9.72
C THR A 36 23.78 -9.01 -8.76
N VAL A 37 23.13 -9.49 -7.69
CA VAL A 37 22.32 -8.64 -6.81
C VAL A 37 23.20 -7.88 -5.83
N PHE A 38 23.73 -8.54 -4.79
CA PHE A 38 24.53 -7.86 -3.76
C PHE A 38 25.82 -7.20 -4.28
N PRO A 39 26.57 -7.82 -5.21
CA PRO A 39 27.81 -7.21 -5.70
C PRO A 39 27.64 -5.92 -6.49
N THR A 40 26.45 -5.69 -7.07
CA THR A 40 26.16 -4.45 -7.82
C THR A 40 25.48 -3.39 -6.96
N LEU A 41 25.14 -3.69 -5.71
CA LEU A 41 24.48 -2.72 -4.84
C LEU A 41 25.45 -1.60 -4.46
N ASP A 42 25.03 -0.38 -4.75
CA ASP A 42 25.70 0.84 -4.36
C ASP A 42 24.70 1.72 -3.60
N ALA A 43 25.00 1.99 -2.33
CA ALA A 43 24.06 2.68 -1.45
C ALA A 43 23.71 4.09 -1.95
N LYS A 44 24.67 4.79 -2.58
CA LYS A 44 24.47 6.15 -3.09
C LYS A 44 23.54 6.17 -4.29
N HIS A 45 23.79 5.33 -5.29
CA HIS A 45 22.98 5.26 -6.50
C HIS A 45 21.61 4.64 -6.22
N GLY A 46 21.56 3.62 -5.36
CA GLY A 46 20.31 3.03 -4.90
C GLY A 46 19.43 4.03 -4.14
N ALA A 47 19.97 4.75 -3.14
CA ALA A 47 19.21 5.76 -2.41
C ALA A 47 18.74 6.91 -3.32
N ARG A 48 19.58 7.32 -4.28
CA ARG A 48 19.21 8.35 -5.26
C ARG A 48 18.05 7.90 -6.13
N SER A 49 18.04 6.67 -6.63
CA SER A 49 16.91 6.15 -7.40
C SER A 49 15.64 6.11 -6.54
N VAL A 50 15.71 5.53 -5.33
CA VAL A 50 14.57 5.47 -4.40
C VAL A 50 13.98 6.87 -4.19
N LEU A 51 14.80 7.89 -3.93
CA LEU A 51 14.34 9.26 -3.72
C LEU A 51 13.62 9.83 -4.96
N HIS A 52 14.15 9.65 -6.17
CA HIS A 52 13.49 10.14 -7.40
C HIS A 52 12.18 9.40 -7.69
N TRP A 53 12.04 8.16 -7.25
CA TRP A 53 10.80 7.39 -7.38
C TRP A 53 9.79 7.69 -6.27
N LEU A 54 10.21 8.21 -5.11
CA LEU A 54 9.34 8.68 -4.03
C LEU A 54 8.78 10.09 -4.27
N LEU A 55 9.44 10.90 -5.08
CA LEU A 55 9.00 12.25 -5.38
C LEU A 55 8.13 12.28 -6.65
N PRO A 56 6.92 12.88 -6.62
CA PRO A 56 6.07 12.98 -7.80
C PRO A 56 6.82 13.74 -8.90
N PHE A 57 6.75 13.22 -10.13
CA PHE A 57 7.48 13.75 -11.30
C PHE A 57 9.01 13.70 -11.22
N GLY A 58 9.57 12.99 -10.24
CA GLY A 58 11.02 12.78 -10.13
C GLY A 58 11.61 11.98 -11.29
N THR A 59 10.80 11.11 -11.93
CA THR A 59 11.23 10.29 -13.07
C THR A 59 10.61 10.71 -14.40
N ARG A 60 11.29 10.41 -15.51
CA ARG A 60 10.85 10.70 -16.88
C ARG A 60 9.53 10.01 -17.18
N ASN A 61 9.35 8.76 -16.75
CA ASN A 61 8.10 8.04 -16.95
C ASN A 61 6.91 8.73 -16.25
N MET A 62 7.13 9.31 -15.07
CA MET A 62 6.09 10.10 -14.39
C MET A 62 5.76 11.39 -15.14
N ARG A 63 6.79 12.11 -15.62
CA ARG A 63 6.62 13.33 -16.43
C ARG A 63 5.90 13.08 -17.76
N LEU A 64 6.12 11.92 -18.38
CA LEU A 64 5.45 11.53 -19.63
C LEU A 64 3.98 11.10 -19.42
N ARG A 65 3.58 10.78 -18.20
CA ARG A 65 2.22 10.30 -17.87
C ARG A 65 1.64 11.05 -16.68
N PRO A 66 1.52 12.38 -16.76
CA PRO A 66 1.29 13.22 -15.59
C PRO A 66 -0.02 12.92 -14.88
N PHE A 67 -1.10 12.68 -15.64
CA PHE A 67 -2.40 12.33 -15.07
C PHE A 67 -2.35 11.04 -14.24
N PHE A 68 -1.73 9.98 -14.79
CA PHE A 68 -1.58 8.72 -14.06
C PHE A 68 -0.71 8.89 -12.82
N THR A 69 0.33 9.73 -12.89
CA THR A 69 1.18 10.07 -11.75
C THR A 69 0.39 10.74 -10.64
N VAL A 70 -0.38 11.79 -10.94
CA VAL A 70 -1.18 12.50 -9.93
C VAL A 70 -2.15 11.54 -9.24
N VAL A 71 -2.91 10.75 -10.02
CA VAL A 71 -3.87 9.79 -9.44
C VAL A 71 -3.16 8.75 -8.58
N SER A 72 -2.02 8.22 -9.05
CA SER A 72 -1.27 7.21 -8.29
C SER A 72 -0.72 7.75 -6.98
N PHE A 73 -0.10 8.93 -6.99
CA PHE A 73 0.42 9.55 -5.77
C PHE A 73 -0.68 9.95 -4.80
N ALA A 74 -1.79 10.53 -5.29
CA ALA A 74 -2.93 10.88 -4.47
C ALA A 74 -3.55 9.63 -3.81
N PHE A 75 -3.73 8.55 -4.58
CA PHE A 75 -4.22 7.28 -4.08
C PHE A 75 -3.31 6.73 -2.97
N HIS A 76 -2.00 6.60 -3.20
CA HIS A 76 -1.10 6.01 -2.21
C HIS A 76 -0.92 6.90 -0.97
N ALA A 77 -0.86 8.23 -1.13
CA ALA A 77 -0.80 9.15 -0.01
C ALA A 77 -2.05 9.01 0.87
N CYS A 78 -3.25 9.01 0.27
CA CYS A 78 -4.49 8.83 1.02
C CYS A 78 -4.60 7.43 1.62
N LEU A 79 -4.16 6.39 0.88
CA LEU A 79 -4.19 5.01 1.33
C LEU A 79 -3.36 4.78 2.60
N LEU A 80 -2.22 5.45 2.72
CA LEU A 80 -1.31 5.32 3.86
C LEU A 80 -1.67 6.26 5.01
N ILE A 81 -1.96 7.53 4.71
CA ILE A 81 -2.18 8.55 5.74
C ILE A 81 -3.54 8.34 6.42
N THR A 82 -4.61 8.05 5.68
CA THR A 82 -5.96 7.96 6.26
C THR A 82 -6.06 6.95 7.40
N PRO A 83 -5.69 5.66 7.24
CA PRO A 83 -5.81 4.70 8.34
C PRO A 83 -4.86 4.98 9.51
N LEU A 84 -3.77 5.73 9.31
CA LEU A 84 -2.87 6.10 10.40
C LEU A 84 -3.43 7.24 11.24
N PHE A 85 -4.08 8.22 10.61
CA PHE A 85 -4.49 9.46 11.27
C PHE A 85 -6.00 9.63 11.44
N VAL A 86 -6.82 8.67 11.02
CA VAL A 86 -8.27 8.71 11.30
C VAL A 86 -8.52 8.58 12.80
N MET A 87 -9.40 9.42 13.35
CA MET A 87 -9.68 9.50 14.78
C MET A 87 -10.06 8.14 15.39
N GLY A 88 -10.87 7.35 14.68
CA GLY A 88 -11.27 6.02 15.14
C GLY A 88 -10.06 5.13 15.47
N HIS A 89 -9.03 5.10 14.63
CA HIS A 89 -7.84 4.30 14.89
C HIS A 89 -6.98 4.91 16.00
N ALA A 90 -6.79 6.23 16.03
CA ALA A 90 -6.02 6.88 17.09
C ALA A 90 -6.59 6.57 18.49
N VAL A 91 -7.92 6.58 18.63
CA VAL A 91 -8.60 6.19 19.89
C VAL A 91 -8.37 4.72 20.23
N LEU A 92 -8.44 3.82 19.25
CA LEU A 92 -8.16 2.39 19.47
C LEU A 92 -6.72 2.14 19.95
N TRP A 93 -5.75 2.88 19.40
CA TRP A 93 -4.36 2.80 19.85
C TRP A 93 -4.19 3.30 21.28
N GLN A 94 -4.85 4.40 21.65
CA GLN A 94 -4.82 4.91 23.02
C GLN A 94 -5.43 3.92 24.01
N GLN A 95 -6.55 3.29 23.64
CA GLN A 95 -7.22 2.32 24.50
C GLN A 95 -6.44 1.01 24.65
N SER A 96 -5.72 0.59 23.61
CA SER A 96 -5.04 -0.72 23.57
C SER A 96 -3.60 -0.65 24.11
N TRP A 97 -2.90 0.46 23.85
CA TRP A 97 -1.47 0.61 24.16
C TRP A 97 -1.13 1.88 24.94
N GLY A 98 -2.11 2.74 25.21
CA GLY A 98 -1.86 4.04 25.86
C GLY A 98 -1.16 5.07 24.97
N ILE A 99 -1.03 4.79 23.67
CA ILE A 99 -0.36 5.66 22.69
C ILE A 99 -1.41 6.49 21.97
N SER A 100 -1.26 7.82 21.99
CA SER A 100 -2.08 8.75 21.21
C SER A 100 -1.22 9.65 20.33
N TRP A 101 -1.84 10.12 19.24
CA TRP A 101 -1.30 11.12 18.35
C TRP A 101 -2.43 11.96 17.78
N TRP A 102 -2.07 13.04 17.07
CA TRP A 102 -3.03 13.92 16.41
C TRP A 102 -3.83 13.19 15.33
N SER A 103 -5.13 13.48 15.22
CA SER A 103 -6.00 12.88 14.19
C SER A 103 -6.46 13.92 13.17
N LEU A 104 -6.71 13.46 11.95
CA LEU A 104 -7.24 14.28 10.87
C LEU A 104 -8.64 14.80 11.20
N PRO A 105 -8.99 16.03 10.78
CA PRO A 105 -10.38 16.49 10.80
C PRO A 105 -11.27 15.54 10.01
N ALA A 106 -12.48 15.26 10.52
CA ALA A 106 -13.39 14.29 9.92
C ALA A 106 -13.66 14.53 8.41
N PRO A 107 -13.92 15.77 7.92
CA PRO A 107 -14.13 16.01 6.49
C PRO A 107 -12.91 15.69 5.63
N VAL A 108 -11.70 15.85 6.18
CA VAL A 108 -10.44 15.53 5.47
C VAL A 108 -10.28 14.02 5.37
N ALA A 109 -10.51 13.28 6.45
CA ALA A 109 -10.46 11.82 6.44
C ALA A 109 -11.51 11.21 5.49
N ASP A 110 -12.72 11.78 5.45
CA ASP A 110 -13.78 11.42 4.52
C ASP A 110 -13.36 11.66 3.06
N PHE A 111 -12.86 12.86 2.75
CA PHE A 111 -12.36 13.20 1.42
C PHE A 111 -11.23 12.26 0.97
N MET A 112 -10.25 12.00 1.83
CA MET A 112 -9.15 11.10 1.52
C MET A 112 -9.63 9.66 1.29
N SER A 113 -10.62 9.21 2.06
CA SER A 113 -11.24 7.89 1.84
C SER A 113 -11.91 7.80 0.47
N LEU A 114 -12.64 8.83 0.06
CA LEU A 114 -13.26 8.90 -1.27
C LEU A 114 -12.21 8.97 -2.39
N VAL A 115 -11.08 9.64 -2.18
CA VAL A 115 -9.95 9.64 -3.13
C VAL A 115 -9.39 8.23 -3.32
N VAL A 116 -9.25 7.44 -2.26
CA VAL A 116 -8.83 6.03 -2.36
C VAL A 116 -9.82 5.22 -3.16
N VAL A 117 -11.12 5.35 -2.88
CA VAL A 117 -12.17 4.63 -3.62
C VAL A 117 -12.16 5.02 -5.11
N ALA A 118 -12.17 6.31 -5.42
CA ALA A 118 -12.13 6.82 -6.79
C ALA A 118 -10.86 6.38 -7.53
N GLY A 119 -9.70 6.43 -6.88
CA GLY A 119 -8.43 5.96 -7.44
C GLY A 119 -8.43 4.44 -7.71
N GLY A 120 -9.01 3.64 -6.81
CA GLY A 120 -9.20 2.21 -7.02
C GLY A 120 -10.08 1.91 -8.23
N LEU A 121 -11.23 2.59 -8.35
CA LEU A 121 -12.10 2.48 -9.52
C LEU A 121 -11.39 2.90 -10.81
N PHE A 122 -10.63 3.99 -10.78
CA PHE A 122 -9.80 4.41 -11.90
C PHE A 122 -8.80 3.32 -12.34
N PHE A 123 -8.13 2.65 -11.39
CA PHE A 123 -7.21 1.56 -11.72
C PHE A 123 -7.91 0.33 -12.32
N ILE A 124 -9.12 0.01 -11.86
CA ILE A 124 -9.95 -1.04 -12.47
C ILE A 124 -10.31 -0.64 -13.91
N LEU A 125 -10.85 0.56 -14.11
CA LEU A 125 -11.23 1.05 -15.44
C LEU A 125 -10.04 1.08 -16.39
N ARG A 126 -8.87 1.53 -15.93
CA ARG A 126 -7.64 1.53 -16.73
C ARG A 126 -7.22 0.13 -17.17
N ARG A 127 -7.40 -0.89 -16.31
CA ARG A 127 -7.09 -2.30 -16.66
C ARG A 127 -8.02 -2.87 -17.71
N ILE A 128 -9.27 -2.38 -17.77
CA ILE A 128 -10.26 -2.78 -18.77
C ILE A 128 -10.03 -2.04 -20.10
N ALA A 129 -9.80 -0.73 -20.03
CA ALA A 129 -9.78 0.15 -21.19
C ALA A 129 -8.43 0.20 -21.93
N ALA A 130 -7.30 0.10 -21.21
CA ALA A 130 -5.97 0.25 -21.83
C ALA A 130 -5.41 -1.12 -22.25
N PRO A 131 -5.25 -1.41 -23.57
CA PRO A 131 -4.82 -2.73 -24.04
C PRO A 131 -3.49 -3.20 -23.45
N GLN A 132 -2.52 -2.29 -23.33
CA GLN A 132 -1.20 -2.56 -22.76
C GLN A 132 -1.25 -3.00 -21.29
N VAL A 133 -2.31 -2.66 -20.57
CA VAL A 133 -2.51 -3.07 -19.17
C VAL A 133 -3.36 -4.32 -19.12
N ARG A 134 -4.41 -4.39 -19.94
CA ARG A 134 -5.34 -5.51 -20.03
C ARG A 134 -4.63 -6.81 -20.37
N ASN A 135 -3.68 -6.78 -21.31
CA ASN A 135 -2.95 -7.96 -21.79
C ASN A 135 -2.09 -8.64 -20.71
N VAL A 136 -1.77 -7.95 -19.61
CA VAL A 136 -0.98 -8.48 -18.49
C VAL A 136 -1.79 -8.56 -17.19
N THR A 137 -3.09 -8.27 -17.25
CA THR A 137 -3.96 -8.26 -16.06
C THR A 137 -4.59 -9.64 -15.86
N THR A 138 -4.56 -10.12 -14.62
CA THR A 138 -5.24 -11.35 -14.19
C THR A 138 -6.45 -11.03 -13.32
N TRP A 139 -7.37 -11.98 -13.12
CA TRP A 139 -8.54 -11.77 -12.26
C TRP A 139 -8.16 -11.30 -10.84
N SER A 140 -7.03 -11.79 -10.33
CA SER A 140 -6.51 -11.44 -9.01
C SER A 140 -6.14 -9.96 -8.87
N ASP A 141 -5.79 -9.28 -9.96
CA ASP A 141 -5.55 -7.83 -9.92
C ASP A 141 -6.81 -7.04 -9.58
N TYR A 142 -7.96 -7.46 -10.09
CA TYR A 142 -9.25 -6.84 -9.76
C TYR A 142 -9.64 -7.14 -8.32
N ALA A 143 -9.52 -8.40 -7.90
CA ALA A 143 -9.82 -8.81 -6.53
C ALA A 143 -8.98 -8.05 -5.49
N ILE A 144 -7.68 -7.84 -5.76
CA ILE A 144 -6.80 -7.08 -4.89
C ILE A 144 -7.24 -5.61 -4.78
N VAL A 145 -7.60 -4.95 -5.89
CA VAL A 145 -8.06 -3.55 -5.83
C VAL A 145 -9.37 -3.45 -5.03
N LEU A 146 -10.30 -4.37 -5.23
CA LEU A 146 -11.54 -4.42 -4.46
C LEU A 146 -11.28 -4.64 -2.96
N LEU A 147 -10.35 -5.53 -2.62
CA LEU A 147 -9.93 -5.77 -1.23
C LEU A 147 -9.31 -4.51 -0.60
N VAL A 148 -8.50 -3.76 -1.35
CA VAL A 148 -7.87 -2.51 -0.87
C VAL A 148 -8.91 -1.42 -0.60
N ILE A 149 -9.90 -1.25 -1.48
CA ILE A 149 -10.93 -0.20 -1.28
C ILE A 149 -11.99 -0.59 -0.26
N ALA A 150 -12.21 -1.88 0.00
CA ALA A 150 -13.24 -2.38 0.92
C ALA A 150 -13.19 -1.76 2.33
N PRO A 151 -12.04 -1.69 3.04
CA PRO A 151 -11.99 -1.04 4.36
C PRO A 151 -12.28 0.46 4.30
N PHE A 152 -11.96 1.14 3.20
CA PHE A 152 -12.28 2.57 3.03
C PHE A 152 -13.77 2.80 2.78
N VAL A 153 -14.40 1.98 1.93
CA VAL A 153 -15.84 2.04 1.70
C VAL A 153 -16.60 1.74 2.99
N THR A 154 -16.28 0.63 3.65
CA THR A 154 -16.97 0.21 4.88
C THR A 154 -16.71 1.16 6.05
N GLY A 155 -15.50 1.71 6.17
CA GLY A 155 -15.16 2.70 7.19
C GLY A 155 -15.89 4.02 6.97
N PHE A 156 -15.96 4.49 5.73
CA PHE A 156 -16.73 5.68 5.37
C PHE A 156 -18.23 5.49 5.66
N VAL A 157 -18.80 4.35 5.25
CA VAL A 157 -20.20 3.99 5.54
C VAL A 157 -20.48 3.95 7.04
N ALA A 158 -19.54 3.43 7.84
CA ALA A 158 -19.64 3.42 9.30
C ALA A 158 -19.62 4.83 9.89
N HIS A 159 -18.76 5.71 9.38
CA HIS A 159 -18.66 7.10 9.83
C HIS A 159 -19.92 7.91 9.49
N GLN A 160 -20.48 7.74 8.29
CA GLN A 160 -21.70 8.44 7.87
C GLN A 160 -22.99 7.88 8.49
N GLY A 161 -22.93 6.72 9.15
CA GLY A 161 -24.09 6.09 9.79
C GLY A 161 -25.13 5.53 8.81
N TRP A 162 -24.76 5.25 7.56
CA TRP A 162 -25.70 4.76 6.54
C TRP A 162 -26.21 3.33 6.79
N LEU A 163 -25.47 2.54 7.57
CA LEU A 163 -25.87 1.22 8.02
C LEU A 163 -25.90 1.19 9.56
N PRO A 164 -26.64 0.24 10.17
CA PRO A 164 -26.61 0.06 11.61
C PRO A 164 -25.16 -0.14 12.07
N SER A 165 -24.73 0.69 13.03
CA SER A 165 -23.33 0.82 13.47
C SER A 165 -22.63 -0.53 13.68
N LYS A 166 -23.31 -1.51 14.28
CA LYS A 166 -22.79 -2.86 14.50
C LYS A 166 -22.34 -3.57 13.23
N HIS A 167 -23.12 -3.49 12.14
CA HIS A 167 -22.82 -4.18 10.89
C HIS A 167 -21.73 -3.44 10.11
N ALA A 168 -21.79 -2.10 10.06
CA ALA A 168 -20.80 -1.31 9.34
C ALA A 168 -19.41 -1.47 9.95
N ILE A 169 -19.31 -1.41 11.28
CA ILE A 169 -18.05 -1.61 12.00
C ILE A 169 -17.56 -3.06 11.84
N ALA A 170 -18.43 -4.06 11.94
CA ALA A 170 -18.06 -5.46 11.71
C ALA A 170 -17.49 -5.68 10.30
N LEU A 171 -18.12 -5.13 9.26
CA LEU A 171 -17.63 -5.19 7.88
C LEU A 171 -16.29 -4.47 7.71
N HIS A 172 -16.11 -3.31 8.36
CA HIS A 172 -14.86 -2.58 8.36
C HIS A 172 -13.72 -3.37 9.01
N ILE A 173 -13.95 -3.96 10.18
CA ILE A 173 -12.97 -4.79 10.88
C ILE A 173 -12.64 -6.04 10.04
N ALA A 174 -13.65 -6.75 9.53
CA ALA A 174 -13.45 -7.95 8.72
C ALA A 174 -12.65 -7.66 7.43
N SER A 175 -13.00 -6.58 6.72
CA SER A 175 -12.27 -6.17 5.51
C SER A 175 -10.84 -5.70 5.82
N GLY A 176 -10.63 -5.01 6.95
CA GLY A 176 -9.31 -4.65 7.44
C GLY A 176 -8.44 -5.86 7.76
N ILE A 177 -8.98 -6.86 8.47
CA ILE A 177 -8.28 -8.13 8.76
C ILE A 177 -7.88 -8.84 7.47
N ALA A 178 -8.82 -9.00 6.53
CA ALA A 178 -8.55 -9.63 5.24
C ALA A 178 -7.48 -8.87 4.46
N TRP A 179 -7.51 -7.54 4.50
CA TRP A 179 -6.51 -6.70 3.85
C TRP A 179 -5.11 -6.89 4.46
N LEU A 180 -4.98 -6.82 5.79
CA LEU A 180 -3.71 -7.02 6.50
C LEU A 180 -3.10 -8.40 6.22
N LEU A 181 -3.91 -9.45 6.24
CA LEU A 181 -3.47 -10.81 5.92
C LEU A 181 -3.03 -10.96 4.46
N ALA A 182 -3.68 -10.26 3.52
CA ALA A 182 -3.33 -10.34 2.10
C ALA A 182 -2.03 -9.61 1.73
N ILE A 183 -1.61 -8.60 2.50
CA ILE A 183 -0.46 -7.76 2.20
C ILE A 183 0.81 -8.56 1.85
N PRO A 184 1.33 -9.47 2.72
CA PRO A 184 2.60 -10.15 2.47
C PRO A 184 2.52 -11.25 1.40
N PHE A 185 1.32 -11.77 1.10
CA PHE A 185 1.14 -12.93 0.24
C PHE A 185 0.61 -12.62 -1.16
N THR A 186 0.32 -11.35 -1.46
CA THR A 186 -0.22 -10.91 -2.75
C THR A 186 0.67 -9.87 -3.41
N ARG A 187 0.23 -9.31 -4.54
CA ARG A 187 0.90 -8.18 -5.22
C ARG A 187 0.95 -6.92 -4.36
N LEU A 188 0.24 -6.85 -3.23
CA LEU A 188 0.34 -5.76 -2.26
C LEU A 188 1.72 -5.66 -1.60
N ALA A 189 2.48 -6.77 -1.57
CA ALA A 189 3.85 -6.77 -1.07
C ALA A 189 4.80 -5.85 -1.87
N HIS A 190 4.36 -5.31 -3.03
CA HIS A 190 5.12 -4.33 -3.79
C HIS A 190 5.54 -3.11 -2.97
N MET A 191 4.82 -2.73 -1.91
CA MET A 191 5.24 -1.61 -1.06
C MET A 191 6.58 -1.88 -0.35
N PHE A 192 6.84 -3.14 0.01
CA PHE A 192 8.14 -3.56 0.57
C PHE A 192 9.18 -3.68 -0.54
N TRP A 193 8.81 -4.35 -1.64
CA TRP A 193 9.73 -4.61 -2.76
C TRP A 193 10.12 -3.36 -3.53
N PHE A 194 9.31 -2.30 -3.48
CA PHE A 194 9.59 -1.04 -4.13
C PHE A 194 10.97 -0.51 -3.74
N VAL A 195 11.28 -0.45 -2.44
CA VAL A 195 12.56 0.09 -1.97
C VAL A 195 13.72 -0.77 -2.46
N PHE A 196 13.63 -2.10 -2.30
CA PHE A 196 14.70 -3.01 -2.69
C PHE A 196 14.93 -3.06 -4.20
N SER A 197 13.86 -3.13 -4.99
CA SER A 197 13.94 -3.17 -6.45
C SER A 197 14.45 -1.85 -7.03
N ARG A 198 14.04 -0.70 -6.48
CA ARG A 198 14.56 0.61 -6.90
C ARG A 198 16.00 0.83 -6.46
N ALA A 199 16.38 0.39 -5.26
CA ALA A 199 17.76 0.43 -4.83
C ALA A 199 18.66 -0.40 -5.74
N TYR A 200 18.22 -1.62 -6.09
CA TYR A 200 18.95 -2.49 -7.02
C TYR A 200 19.07 -1.88 -8.42
N MET A 201 17.96 -1.46 -9.03
CA MET A 201 17.95 -0.83 -10.35
C MET A 201 18.81 0.44 -10.37
N GLY A 202 18.66 1.32 -9.38
CA GLY A 202 19.50 2.51 -9.25
C GLY A 202 20.99 2.18 -9.19
N SER A 203 21.35 1.11 -8.47
CA SER A 203 22.74 0.66 -8.37
C SER A 203 23.26 0.08 -9.69
N GLU A 204 22.49 -0.80 -10.34
CA GLU A 204 22.89 -1.41 -11.61
C GLU A 204 23.01 -0.36 -12.73
N PHE A 205 21.99 0.49 -12.92
CA PHE A 205 22.01 1.50 -13.97
C PHE A 205 23.02 2.61 -13.65
N GLY A 206 23.04 3.09 -12.41
CA GLY A 206 23.91 4.19 -12.00
C GLY A 206 25.37 3.80 -11.90
N ALA A 207 25.69 2.80 -11.06
CA ALA A 207 27.06 2.46 -10.71
C ALA A 207 27.76 1.58 -11.75
N VAL A 208 27.02 0.69 -12.44
CA VAL A 208 27.62 -0.25 -13.40
C VAL A 208 27.49 0.27 -14.84
N ARG A 209 26.28 0.69 -15.24
CA ARG A 209 26.01 1.11 -16.63
C ARG A 209 26.22 2.60 -16.90
N ASN A 210 26.50 3.41 -15.88
CA ASN A 210 26.66 4.87 -15.99
C ASN A 210 25.43 5.56 -16.62
N ALA A 211 24.24 5.03 -16.36
CA ALA A 211 22.96 5.51 -16.85
C ALA A 211 22.06 5.96 -15.69
N ARG A 212 21.12 6.87 -15.97
CA ARG A 212 20.10 7.30 -15.01
C ARG A 212 18.83 6.49 -15.23
N ASP A 213 18.30 5.89 -14.16
CA ASP A 213 17.03 5.15 -14.20
C ASP A 213 15.79 6.02 -13.91
N TRP A 214 15.97 7.33 -13.76
CA TRP A 214 14.93 8.35 -13.54
C TRP A 214 14.96 9.46 -14.60
#